data_AF-A0A3S0M718-F1
#
_entry.id   AF-A0A3S0M718-F1
#
_cell.length_a   1.000
_cell.length_b   1.000
_cell.length_c   1.000
_cell.angle_alpha   90.00
_cell.angle_beta   90.00
_cell.angle_gamma   90.00
#
_symmetry.space_group_name_H-M   'P 1'
#
loop_
_entity.id
_entity.type
_entity.pdbx_description
1 polymer ?
#
loop_
_entity_poly.entity_id
_entity_poly.type
_entity_poly.pdbx_seq_one_letter_code
_entity_poly.pdbx_strand_id
1 'polypeptide(L)'
;MTRAFLASDRAAASAARDWDRVARAHGWQRWQRRVPPALALVCAALFLTTALAAATAGAAEPARPARIVSLDLCADQILIDLVARRRIAAVTHLAADPSVSAIAEKARGYPVTRGAAEDVLQHDPDLVLAGQFGVSSTVSLLQRVGRNVVVVPLAS
;
A
#
# COMPACT_ATOMS: atom_id res chain seq x y z
N MET A 1 1.87 -47.25 -45.44
CA MET A 1 1.93 -46.02 -44.60
C MET A 1 3.34 -45.47 -44.37
N THR A 2 4.42 -46.21 -44.63
CA THR A 2 5.82 -45.80 -44.31
C THR A 2 6.47 -44.84 -45.32
N ARG A 3 5.95 -44.72 -46.55
CA ARG A 3 6.52 -43.85 -47.60
C ARG A 3 6.15 -42.37 -47.47
N ALA A 4 4.98 -42.05 -46.92
CA ALA A 4 4.52 -40.66 -46.76
C ALA A 4 5.28 -39.92 -45.63
N PHE A 5 5.61 -40.64 -44.55
CA PHE A 5 6.39 -40.10 -43.44
C PHE A 5 7.83 -39.73 -43.87
N LEU A 6 8.48 -40.59 -44.66
CA LEU A 6 9.82 -40.34 -45.21
C LEU A 6 9.87 -39.18 -46.21
N ALA A 7 8.78 -38.89 -46.92
CA ALA A 7 8.69 -37.72 -47.81
C ALA A 7 8.53 -36.42 -47.02
N SER A 8 7.74 -36.44 -45.93
CA SER A 8 7.58 -35.33 -45.01
C SER A 8 8.90 -34.95 -44.31
N ASP A 9 9.67 -35.95 -43.86
CA ASP A 9 10.97 -35.72 -43.21
C ASP A 9 11.99 -35.09 -44.16
N ARG A 10 11.99 -35.46 -45.44
CA ARG A 10 12.91 -34.88 -46.42
C ARG A 10 12.55 -33.43 -46.76
N ALA A 11 11.26 -33.10 -46.81
CA ALA A 11 10.77 -31.74 -47.01
C ALA A 11 11.08 -30.82 -45.81
N ALA A 12 10.91 -31.34 -44.59
CA ALA A 12 11.30 -30.63 -43.37
C ALA A 12 12.83 -30.40 -43.32
N ALA A 13 13.62 -31.41 -43.71
CA ALA A 13 15.08 -31.29 -43.76
C ALA A 13 15.58 -30.34 -44.87
N SER A 14 14.89 -30.23 -46.02
CA SER A 14 15.23 -29.22 -47.03
C SER A 14 14.87 -27.80 -46.59
N ALA A 15 13.71 -27.63 -45.95
CA ALA A 15 13.31 -26.34 -45.41
C ALA A 15 14.28 -25.84 -44.34
N ALA A 16 14.71 -26.71 -43.42
CA ALA A 16 15.71 -26.37 -42.41
C ALA A 16 17.05 -25.93 -43.02
N ARG A 17 17.51 -26.62 -44.07
CA ARG A 17 18.75 -26.27 -44.79
C ARG A 17 18.65 -24.95 -45.56
N ASP A 18 17.46 -24.59 -46.04
CA ASP A 18 17.24 -23.31 -46.72
C ASP A 18 17.09 -22.15 -45.74
N TRP A 19 16.45 -22.36 -44.59
CA TRP A 19 16.45 -21.40 -43.47
C TRP A 19 17.87 -21.08 -43.00
N ASP A 20 18.73 -22.11 -42.88
CA ASP A 20 20.15 -21.95 -42.55
C ASP A 20 20.93 -21.13 -43.60
N ARG A 21 20.56 -21.26 -44.89
CA ARG A 21 21.20 -20.54 -45.99
C ARG A 21 20.81 -19.06 -45.98
N VAL A 22 19.52 -18.77 -45.75
CA VAL A 22 18.97 -17.41 -45.63
C VAL A 22 19.51 -16.70 -44.38
N ALA A 23 19.57 -17.39 -43.24
CA ALA A 23 20.12 -16.85 -41.99
C ALA A 23 21.62 -16.48 -42.11
N ARG A 24 22.40 -17.24 -42.89
CA ARG A 24 23.80 -16.92 -43.21
C ARG A 24 23.93 -15.75 -44.19
N ALA A 25 23.03 -15.64 -45.17
CA ALA A 25 23.06 -14.59 -46.20
C ALA A 25 22.76 -13.19 -45.63
N HIS A 26 21.86 -13.07 -44.65
CA HIS A 26 21.50 -11.78 -44.04
C HIS A 26 22.47 -11.29 -42.95
N GLY A 27 23.58 -12.00 -42.70
CA GLY A 27 24.59 -11.54 -41.73
C GLY A 27 24.12 -11.47 -40.28
N TRP A 28 22.93 -11.99 -39.94
CA TRP A 28 22.35 -11.99 -38.59
C TRP A 28 23.28 -12.66 -37.56
N GLN A 29 24.03 -13.68 -37.97
CA GLN A 29 25.05 -14.34 -37.13
C GLN A 29 26.22 -13.42 -36.74
N ARG A 30 26.55 -12.39 -37.55
CA ARG A 30 27.61 -11.43 -37.22
C ARG A 30 27.14 -10.35 -36.24
N TRP A 31 25.83 -10.08 -36.19
CA TRP A 31 25.24 -9.13 -35.23
C TRP A 31 25.20 -9.73 -33.81
N GLN A 32 24.83 -11.01 -33.67
CA GLN A 32 24.82 -11.71 -32.38
C GLN A 32 26.23 -11.95 -31.79
N ARG A 33 27.26 -12.05 -32.62
CA ARG A 33 28.65 -12.29 -32.18
C ARG A 33 29.43 -11.04 -31.76
N ARG A 34 28.79 -9.86 -31.72
CA ARG A 34 29.45 -8.57 -31.40
C ARG A 34 29.14 -8.01 -30.02
N VAL A 35 28.36 -8.71 -29.19
CA VAL A 35 28.34 -8.41 -27.74
C VAL A 35 29.59 -9.06 -27.14
N PRO A 36 30.65 -8.30 -26.78
CA PRO A 36 31.79 -8.90 -26.13
C PRO A 36 31.33 -9.48 -24.78
N PRO A 37 31.87 -10.62 -24.32
CA PRO A 37 31.49 -11.23 -23.05
C PRO A 37 31.64 -10.24 -21.87
N ALA A 38 32.55 -9.27 -22.00
CA ALA A 38 32.69 -8.14 -21.08
C ALA A 38 31.42 -7.28 -20.95
N LEU A 39 30.66 -7.05 -22.03
CA LEU A 39 29.41 -6.27 -21.98
C LEU A 39 28.30 -7.03 -21.26
N ALA A 40 28.21 -8.35 -21.47
CA ALA A 40 27.25 -9.21 -20.78
C ALA A 40 27.55 -9.29 -19.27
N LEU A 41 28.84 -9.36 -18.89
CA LEU A 41 29.28 -9.35 -17.50
C LEU A 41 29.03 -7.99 -16.82
N VAL A 42 29.24 -6.88 -17.53
CA VAL A 42 28.92 -5.53 -17.02
C VAL A 42 27.41 -5.37 -16.80
N CYS A 43 26.58 -5.81 -17.75
CA CYS A 43 25.13 -5.78 -17.57
C CYS A 43 24.67 -6.66 -16.41
N ALA A 44 25.22 -7.87 -16.27
CA ALA A 44 24.90 -8.76 -15.15
C ALA A 44 25.35 -8.18 -13.80
N ALA A 45 26.54 -7.57 -13.72
CA ALA A 45 27.03 -6.90 -12.52
C ALA A 45 26.20 -5.65 -12.17
N LEU A 46 25.79 -4.87 -13.17
CA LEU A 46 24.87 -3.74 -12.98
C LEU A 46 23.49 -4.21 -12.49
N PHE A 47 22.97 -5.30 -13.03
CA PHE A 47 21.69 -5.87 -12.57
C PHE A 47 21.78 -6.43 -11.15
N LEU A 48 22.90 -7.09 -10.81
CA LEU A 48 23.10 -7.65 -9.49
C LEU A 48 23.28 -6.56 -8.43
N THR A 49 24.00 -5.48 -8.77
CA THR A 49 24.20 -4.33 -7.87
C THR A 49 22.92 -3.54 -7.63
N THR A 50 22.07 -3.32 -8.65
CA THR A 50 20.77 -2.67 -8.46
C THR A 50 19.79 -3.55 -7.68
N ALA A 51 19.77 -4.87 -7.91
CA ALA A 51 18.93 -5.80 -7.15
C ALA A 51 19.33 -5.86 -5.67
N LEU A 52 20.64 -5.85 -5.36
CA LEU A 52 21.12 -5.84 -3.98
C LEU A 52 20.83 -4.50 -3.27
N ALA A 53 20.92 -3.38 -4.00
CA ALA A 53 20.53 -2.06 -3.48
C ALA A 53 19.02 -1.98 -3.18
N ALA A 54 18.17 -2.54 -4.05
CA ALA A 54 16.73 -2.60 -3.80
C ALA A 54 16.37 -3.50 -2.61
N ALA A 55 17.12 -4.58 -2.37
CA ALA A 55 16.90 -5.48 -1.24
C ALA A 55 17.28 -4.87 0.12
N THR A 56 18.10 -3.82 0.15
CA THR A 56 18.50 -3.11 1.38
C THR A 56 17.67 -1.86 1.65
N ALA A 57 16.84 -1.43 0.70
CA ALA A 57 15.82 -0.41 0.95
C ALA A 57 14.74 -1.03 1.84
N GLY A 58 14.91 -0.92 3.16
CA GLY A 58 13.91 -1.31 4.14
C GLY A 58 12.56 -0.71 3.76
N ALA A 59 11.54 -1.55 3.68
CA ALA A 59 10.18 -1.10 3.42
C ALA A 59 9.84 -0.02 4.44
N ALA A 60 9.61 1.22 3.97
CA ALA A 60 9.19 2.31 4.85
C ALA A 60 7.90 1.86 5.55
N GLU A 61 7.92 1.77 6.88
CA GLU A 61 6.72 1.46 7.64
C GLU A 61 5.68 2.55 7.29
N PRO A 62 4.42 2.17 6.98
CA PRO A 62 3.40 3.15 6.67
C PRO A 62 3.35 4.18 7.81
N ALA A 63 3.35 5.47 7.43
CA ALA A 63 3.35 6.56 8.39
C ALA A 63 2.16 6.40 9.34
N ARG A 64 2.46 6.20 10.64
CA ARG A 64 1.42 6.04 11.65
C ARG A 64 0.71 7.39 11.86
N PRO A 65 -0.63 7.41 11.98
CA PRO A 65 -1.40 8.64 12.19
C PRO A 65 -0.87 9.44 13.40
N ALA A 66 -0.60 10.72 13.24
CA ALA A 66 -0.03 11.59 14.26
C ALA A 66 -1.05 12.57 14.86
N ARG A 67 -2.24 12.70 14.28
CA ARG A 67 -3.32 13.60 14.72
C ARG A 67 -4.66 12.88 14.66
N ILE A 68 -4.92 12.03 15.66
CA ILE A 68 -6.12 11.20 15.73
C ILE A 68 -7.23 11.96 16.46
N VAL A 69 -8.39 12.08 15.84
CA VAL A 69 -9.63 12.51 16.49
C VAL A 69 -10.56 11.32 16.63
N SER A 70 -11.21 11.16 17.78
CA SER A 70 -12.23 10.13 17.99
C SER A 70 -13.58 10.76 18.32
N LEU A 71 -14.64 10.16 17.76
CA LEU A 71 -16.03 10.58 17.88
C LEU A 71 -16.88 9.58 18.67
N ASP A 72 -16.24 8.58 19.27
CA ASP A 72 -16.92 7.47 19.93
C ASP A 72 -16.31 7.18 21.30
N LEU A 73 -17.18 7.06 22.32
CA LEU A 73 -16.75 6.88 23.70
C LEU A 73 -16.02 5.55 23.93
N CYS A 74 -16.46 4.48 23.27
CA CYS A 74 -15.81 3.16 23.39
C CYS A 74 -14.44 3.18 22.72
N ALA A 75 -14.32 3.81 21.55
CA ALA A 75 -13.04 4.02 20.88
C ALA A 75 -12.10 4.90 21.71
N ASP A 76 -12.59 5.92 22.40
CA ASP A 76 -11.78 6.79 23.26
C ASP A 76 -11.08 6.02 24.39
N GLN A 77 -11.76 5.04 24.99
CA GLN A 77 -11.20 4.21 26.06
C GLN A 77 -9.96 3.46 25.58
N ILE A 78 -10.07 2.82 24.41
CA ILE A 78 -8.97 2.08 23.79
C ILE A 78 -7.88 3.04 23.30
N LEU A 79 -8.27 4.17 22.71
CA LEU A 79 -7.35 5.15 22.16
C LEU A 79 -6.44 5.74 23.24
N ILE A 80 -7.00 6.15 24.38
CA ILE A 80 -6.24 6.73 25.50
C ILE A 80 -5.28 5.70 26.11
N ASP A 81 -5.69 4.43 26.22
CA ASP A 81 -4.87 3.39 26.85
C ASP A 81 -3.74 2.87 25.94
N LEU A 82 -3.92 2.92 24.61
CA LEU A 82 -2.97 2.32 23.66
C LEU A 82 -2.14 3.32 22.85
N VAL A 83 -2.59 4.57 22.70
CA VAL A 83 -1.92 5.56 21.86
C VAL A 83 -1.24 6.63 22.69
N ALA A 84 0.02 6.91 22.37
CA ALA A 84 0.76 7.99 22.99
C ALA A 84 -0.01 9.32 22.85
N ARG A 85 -0.30 9.98 23.99
CA ARG A 85 -1.07 11.23 24.10
C ARG A 85 -0.80 12.27 23.01
N ARG A 86 0.47 12.49 22.63
CA ARG A 86 0.86 13.46 21.59
C ARG A 86 0.25 13.19 20.20
N ARG A 87 -0.21 11.97 19.94
CA ARG A 87 -0.85 11.55 18.68
C ARG A 87 -2.37 11.73 18.70
N ILE A 88 -2.95 12.07 19.85
CA ILE A 88 -4.40 12.23 20.04
C ILE A 88 -4.69 13.73 19.97
N ALA A 89 -5.35 14.17 18.90
CA ALA A 89 -5.70 15.55 18.66
C ALA A 89 -7.00 15.94 19.40
N ALA A 90 -7.97 15.02 19.49
CA ALA A 90 -9.14 15.16 20.35
C ALA A 90 -9.84 13.80 20.61
N VAL A 91 -10.59 13.73 21.71
CA VAL A 91 -11.52 12.63 22.04
C VAL A 91 -12.96 13.16 22.07
N THR A 92 -13.98 12.31 22.10
CA THR A 92 -15.35 12.82 22.21
C THR A 92 -15.55 13.48 23.58
N HIS A 93 -16.35 14.53 23.64
CA HIS A 93 -16.73 15.20 24.89
C HIS A 93 -17.29 14.22 25.94
N LEU A 94 -17.91 13.12 25.50
CA LEU A 94 -18.42 12.08 26.39
C LEU A 94 -17.29 11.42 27.20
N ALA A 95 -16.07 11.31 26.67
CA ALA A 95 -14.97 10.68 27.40
C ALA A 95 -14.60 11.42 28.68
N ALA A 96 -14.81 12.74 28.73
CA ALA A 96 -14.55 13.59 29.89
C ALA A 96 -15.78 13.74 30.82
N ASP A 97 -16.93 13.19 30.46
CA ASP A 97 -18.16 13.29 31.25
C ASP A 97 -18.26 12.12 32.26
N PRO A 98 -18.12 12.38 33.57
CA PRO A 98 -18.15 11.32 34.59
C PRO A 98 -19.52 10.65 34.75
N SER A 99 -20.59 11.21 34.19
CA SER A 99 -21.92 10.59 34.24
C SER A 99 -22.07 9.42 33.26
N VAL A 100 -21.24 9.37 32.22
CA VAL A 100 -21.33 8.37 31.14
C VAL A 100 -20.00 7.66 30.84
N SER A 101 -18.86 8.17 31.33
CA SER A 101 -17.53 7.64 31.02
C SER A 101 -16.80 7.07 32.22
N ALA A 102 -16.41 5.80 32.11
CA ALA A 102 -15.53 5.13 33.07
C ALA A 102 -14.08 5.65 33.04
N ILE A 103 -13.71 6.42 32.02
CA ILE A 103 -12.36 6.97 31.83
C ILE A 103 -12.31 8.50 32.03
N ALA A 104 -13.35 9.13 32.59
CA ALA A 104 -13.43 10.58 32.73
C ALA A 104 -12.21 11.21 33.40
N GLU A 105 -11.63 10.54 34.40
CA GLU A 105 -10.39 10.99 35.01
C GLU A 105 -9.18 10.87 34.09
N LYS A 106 -9.02 9.75 33.36
CA LYS A 106 -7.94 9.56 32.38
C LYS A 106 -8.06 10.51 31.18
N ALA A 107 -9.28 10.86 30.79
CA ALA A 107 -9.56 11.80 29.72
C ALA A 107 -9.25 13.26 30.09
N ARG A 108 -8.96 13.54 31.38
CA ARG A 108 -8.65 14.89 31.84
C ARG A 108 -7.45 15.45 31.08
N GLY A 109 -7.65 16.65 30.54
CA GLY A 109 -6.63 17.39 29.80
C GLY A 109 -6.49 17.00 28.34
N TYR A 110 -7.15 15.95 27.84
CA TYR A 110 -7.28 15.78 26.38
C TYR A 110 -8.19 16.87 25.79
N PRO A 111 -7.87 17.43 24.61
CA PRO A 111 -8.85 18.22 23.87
C PRO A 111 -10.09 17.37 23.56
N VAL A 112 -11.25 18.00 23.54
CA VAL A 112 -12.52 17.32 23.28
C VAL A 112 -13.23 17.92 22.08
N THR A 113 -13.95 17.07 21.33
CA THR A 113 -14.85 17.47 20.26
C THR A 113 -16.30 17.10 20.58
N ARG A 114 -17.24 17.91 20.11
CA ARG A 114 -18.68 17.63 20.16
C ARG A 114 -19.16 16.82 18.95
N GLY A 115 -18.28 16.58 17.96
CA GLY A 115 -18.54 15.71 16.82
C GLY A 115 -19.22 16.38 15.62
N ALA A 116 -19.32 17.72 15.59
CA ALA A 116 -19.62 18.45 14.36
C ALA A 116 -18.40 18.40 13.43
N ALA A 117 -18.61 18.33 12.12
CA ALA A 117 -17.50 18.17 11.18
C ALA A 117 -16.53 19.37 11.19
N GLU A 118 -17.06 20.58 11.34
CA GLU A 118 -16.28 21.82 11.45
C GLU A 118 -15.41 21.82 12.71
N ASP A 119 -15.97 21.39 13.85
CA ASP A 119 -15.27 21.24 15.13
C ASP A 119 -14.14 20.20 15.01
N VAL A 120 -14.41 19.05 14.36
CA VAL A 120 -13.39 18.02 14.09
C VAL A 120 -12.25 18.57 13.21
N LEU A 121 -12.58 19.35 12.18
CA LEU A 121 -11.57 19.90 11.26
C LEU A 121 -10.64 20.93 11.92
N GLN A 122 -11.08 21.61 12.99
CA GLN A 122 -10.21 22.53 13.76
C GLN A 122 -9.02 21.83 14.42
N HIS A 123 -9.14 20.53 14.68
CA HIS A 123 -8.06 19.71 15.24
C HIS A 123 -7.05 19.24 14.20
N ASP A 124 -7.26 19.54 12.91
CA ASP A 124 -6.47 19.06 11.76
C ASP A 124 -6.13 17.56 11.84
N PRO A 125 -7.14 16.67 11.78
CA PRO A 125 -6.91 15.25 11.92
C PRO A 125 -6.31 14.61 10.66
N ASP A 126 -5.38 13.67 10.86
CA ASP A 126 -4.92 12.74 9.82
C ASP A 126 -5.60 11.37 9.91
N LEU A 127 -6.34 11.12 11.00
CA LEU A 127 -7.26 9.99 11.16
C LEU A 127 -8.43 10.41 12.05
N VAL A 128 -9.65 10.04 11.64
CA VAL A 128 -10.85 10.16 12.46
C VAL A 128 -11.41 8.77 12.75
N LEU A 129 -11.57 8.44 14.03
CA LEU A 129 -12.26 7.24 14.49
C LEU A 129 -13.73 7.58 14.76
N ALA A 130 -14.63 6.85 14.14
CA ALA A 130 -16.06 7.01 14.32
C ALA A 130 -16.70 5.71 14.80
N GLY A 131 -17.73 5.81 15.65
CA GLY A 131 -18.57 4.68 16.00
C GLY A 131 -19.54 4.34 14.86
N GLN A 132 -20.10 3.13 14.91
CA GLN A 132 -21.09 2.68 13.94
C GLN A 132 -22.40 3.49 13.96
N PHE A 133 -22.66 4.25 15.03
CA PHE A 133 -23.91 4.98 15.26
C PHE A 133 -23.67 6.46 15.59
N GLY A 134 -24.70 7.30 15.41
CA GLY A 134 -24.76 8.66 15.94
C GLY A 134 -24.03 9.75 15.14
N VAL A 135 -23.07 9.40 14.27
CA VAL A 135 -22.22 10.40 13.57
C VAL A 135 -22.20 10.24 12.04
N SER A 136 -23.20 9.60 11.44
CA SER A 136 -23.22 9.27 10.00
C SER A 136 -23.14 10.49 9.07
N SER A 137 -23.78 11.61 9.43
CA SER A 137 -23.71 12.88 8.70
C SER A 137 -22.32 13.51 8.78
N THR A 138 -21.74 13.56 9.98
CA THR A 138 -20.37 14.04 10.21
C THR A 138 -19.36 13.20 9.43
N VAL A 139 -19.45 11.87 9.51
CA VAL A 139 -18.59 10.93 8.76
C VAL A 139 -18.67 11.21 7.27
N SER A 140 -19.91 11.34 6.75
CA SER A 140 -20.13 11.63 5.34
C SER A 140 -19.50 12.96 4.90
N LEU A 141 -19.59 14.00 5.71
CA LEU A 141 -18.98 15.30 5.40
C LEU A 141 -17.45 15.23 5.43
N LEU A 142 -16.87 14.63 6.47
CA LEU A 142 -15.43 14.47 6.63
C LEU A 142 -14.81 13.67 5.48
N GLN A 143 -15.49 12.60 5.03
CA GLN A 143 -15.07 11.83 3.86
C GLN A 143 -15.14 12.65 2.57
N ARG A 144 -16.19 13.46 2.37
CA ARG A 144 -16.33 14.33 1.18
C ARG A 144 -15.23 15.39 1.08
N VAL A 145 -14.70 15.86 2.21
CA VAL A 145 -13.57 16.80 2.24
C VAL A 145 -12.20 16.10 2.30
N GLY A 146 -12.17 14.78 2.06
CA GLY A 146 -10.95 14.01 1.89
C GLY A 146 -10.24 13.59 3.19
N ARG A 147 -10.91 13.62 4.34
CA ARG A 147 -10.34 13.10 5.59
C ARG A 147 -10.46 11.58 5.66
N ASN A 148 -9.44 10.95 6.24
CA ASN A 148 -9.43 9.52 6.50
C ASN A 148 -10.30 9.19 7.72
N VAL A 149 -11.45 8.55 7.49
CA VAL A 149 -12.40 8.18 8.54
C VAL A 149 -12.53 6.66 8.60
N VAL A 150 -12.26 6.10 9.78
CA VAL A 150 -12.42 4.67 10.07
C VAL A 150 -13.61 4.49 11.00
N VAL A 151 -14.62 3.76 10.53
CA VAL A 151 -15.77 3.37 11.36
C VAL A 151 -15.41 2.09 12.10
N VAL A 152 -15.37 2.17 13.43
CA VAL A 152 -15.08 1.05 14.32
C VAL A 152 -16.40 0.30 14.58
N PRO A 153 -16.49 -0.99 14.21
CA PRO A 153 -17.68 -1.79 14.48
C PRO A 153 -17.81 -2.09 15.97
N LEU A 154 -19.04 -2.39 16.41
CA LEU A 154 -19.23 -2.99 17.72
C LEU A 154 -18.57 -4.38 17.78
N ALA A 155 -18.00 -4.72 18.94
CA ALA A 155 -17.54 -6.08 19.20
C ALA A 155 -18.74 -7.03 19.23
N SER A 156 -18.72 -8.06 18.37
CA SER A 156 -19.74 -9.10 18.22
C SER A 156 -19.17 -10.47 18.55
#